data_AF-A0A9X0W9L2-F1
#
_entry.id   AF-A0A9X0W9L2-F1
#
_cell.length_a   1.000
_cell.length_b   1.000
_cell.length_c   1.000
_cell.angle_alpha   90.00
_cell.angle_beta   90.00
_cell.angle_gamma   90.00
#
_symmetry.space_group_name_H-M   'P 1'
#
loop_
_entity.id
_entity.type
_entity.pdbx_description
1 polymer ?
#
loop_
_entity_poly.entity_id
_entity_poly.type
_entity_poly.pdbx_seq_one_letter_code
_entity_poly.pdbx_strand_id
1 'polypeptide(L)'
;MAKKSLKLALAGGALALGLSSGAFAAEIASGKMLVDTCAGCHGTNGNSVGPASPSIAGMDPLVFVDMMIAFQNGDTYSTIMGRIARGYSEDELVQMGDYLKEQPFVPVKQAYDESLVADGEAYHEKFCSNCHEEGGKALADVEDYIILAGQWTPYLQFAMEDFMEERRMLPKKMGRKLEQMLEEQGDKSLDALYAYYASQQDYKQE
;
A
#
# COMPACT_ATOMS: atom_id res chain seq x y z
N MET A 1 10.32 -79.87 -51.12
CA MET A 1 10.84 -78.62 -51.71
C MET A 1 9.73 -77.58 -51.75
N ALA A 2 10.10 -76.30 -51.71
CA ALA A 2 9.26 -75.09 -51.80
C ALA A 2 8.50 -74.64 -50.54
N LYS A 3 9.23 -73.88 -49.70
CA LYS A 3 8.70 -72.88 -48.75
C LYS A 3 7.82 -71.87 -49.48
N LYS A 4 6.66 -71.51 -48.91
CA LYS A 4 6.02 -70.21 -49.18
C LYS A 4 5.51 -69.58 -47.89
N SER A 5 5.97 -68.36 -47.71
CA SER A 5 6.08 -67.59 -46.48
C SER A 5 4.74 -67.01 -46.03
N LEU A 6 4.45 -67.20 -44.75
CA LEU A 6 3.40 -66.54 -44.00
C LEU A 6 3.77 -65.06 -43.81
N LYS A 7 3.00 -64.14 -44.40
CA LYS A 7 3.08 -62.70 -44.09
C LYS A 7 1.91 -62.35 -43.16
N LEU A 8 2.15 -62.47 -41.86
CA LEU A 8 1.35 -61.82 -40.82
C LEU A 8 1.68 -60.32 -40.90
N ALA A 9 0.79 -59.52 -41.50
CA ALA A 9 0.87 -58.07 -41.39
C ALA A 9 0.26 -57.68 -40.05
N LEU A 10 1.12 -57.40 -39.07
CA LEU A 10 0.78 -56.88 -37.76
C LEU A 10 0.15 -55.48 -37.94
N ALA A 11 -1.15 -55.35 -37.66
CA ALA A 11 -1.79 -54.06 -37.49
C ALA A 11 -1.27 -53.42 -36.20
N GLY A 12 -0.16 -52.68 -36.31
CA GLY A 12 0.39 -51.85 -35.25
C GLY A 12 -0.44 -50.58 -35.09
N GLY A 13 -1.58 -50.69 -34.40
CA GLY A 13 -2.30 -49.53 -33.87
C GLY A 13 -1.54 -48.96 -32.69
N ALA A 14 -0.57 -48.09 -32.95
CA ALA A 14 0.04 -47.27 -31.91
C ALA A 14 -0.99 -46.24 -31.43
N LEU A 15 -1.71 -46.57 -30.35
CA LEU A 15 -2.50 -45.61 -29.59
C LEU A 15 -1.50 -44.70 -28.87
N ALA A 16 -1.11 -43.61 -29.53
CA ALA A 16 -0.37 -42.53 -28.91
C ALA A 16 -1.30 -41.85 -27.90
N LEU A 17 -1.25 -42.28 -26.63
CA LEU A 17 -1.72 -41.47 -25.52
C LEU A 17 -0.83 -40.24 -25.47
N GLY A 18 -1.29 -39.16 -26.09
CA GLY A 18 -0.74 -37.83 -25.85
C GLY A 18 -0.92 -37.52 -24.37
N LEU A 19 0.15 -37.67 -23.58
CA LEU A 19 0.26 -36.97 -22.31
C LEU A 19 0.39 -35.48 -22.67
N SER A 20 -0.75 -34.82 -22.80
CA SER A 20 -0.83 -33.37 -22.68
C SER A 20 -0.43 -33.04 -21.24
N SER A 21 0.87 -32.88 -20.99
CA SER A 21 1.36 -32.18 -19.82
C SER A 21 0.88 -30.74 -19.94
N GLY A 22 -0.38 -30.50 -19.54
CA GLY A 22 -0.87 -29.17 -19.26
C GLY A 22 0.01 -28.63 -18.15
N ALA A 23 0.93 -27.75 -18.49
CA ALA A 23 1.53 -26.86 -17.51
C ALA A 23 0.36 -26.04 -16.95
N PHE A 24 -0.13 -26.43 -15.78
CA PHE A 24 -0.96 -25.55 -14.97
C PHE A 24 -0.04 -24.40 -14.57
N ALA A 25 -0.05 -23.33 -15.36
CA ALA A 25 0.45 -22.05 -14.87
C ALA A 25 -0.35 -21.76 -13.60
N ALA A 26 0.35 -21.59 -12.47
CA ALA A 26 -0.32 -21.18 -11.24
C ALA A 26 -0.99 -19.83 -11.54
N GLU A 27 -2.31 -19.81 -11.50
CA GLU A 27 -3.08 -18.58 -11.65
C GLU A 27 -2.75 -17.68 -10.45
N ILE A 28 -2.29 -16.46 -10.72
CA ILE A 28 -2.03 -15.47 -9.67
C ILE A 28 -3.38 -15.15 -9.02
N ALA A 29 -3.43 -15.22 -7.69
CA ALA A 29 -4.63 -14.88 -6.95
C ALA A 29 -5.08 -13.45 -7.28
N SER A 30 -6.39 -13.22 -7.35
CA SER A 30 -6.92 -11.87 -7.61
C SER A 30 -6.55 -10.91 -6.48
N GLY A 31 -6.38 -9.62 -6.81
CA GLY A 31 -6.09 -8.56 -5.83
C GLY A 31 -7.08 -8.55 -4.68
N LYS A 32 -8.37 -8.76 -4.96
CA LYS A 32 -9.40 -8.91 -3.93
C LYS A 32 -9.11 -10.05 -2.95
N MET A 33 -8.84 -11.25 -3.44
CA MET A 33 -8.58 -12.41 -2.57
C MET A 33 -7.34 -12.20 -1.70
N LEU A 34 -6.30 -11.57 -2.27
CA LEU A 34 -5.09 -11.21 -1.56
C LEU A 34 -5.37 -10.17 -0.45
N VAL A 35 -6.07 -9.08 -0.77
CA VAL A 35 -6.38 -7.99 0.17
C VAL A 35 -7.39 -8.41 1.25
N ASP A 36 -8.27 -9.37 0.98
CA ASP A 36 -9.19 -9.91 1.99
C ASP A 36 -8.44 -10.49 3.22
N THR A 37 -7.19 -10.93 3.04
CA THR A 37 -6.32 -11.39 4.15
C THR A 37 -5.80 -10.25 5.04
N CYS A 38 -5.76 -9.02 4.52
CA CYS A 38 -5.30 -7.82 5.22
C CYS A 38 -6.37 -7.23 6.13
N ALA A 39 -7.65 -7.61 5.92
CA ALA A 39 -8.80 -6.98 6.55
C ALA A 39 -8.84 -7.14 8.08
N GLY A 40 -8.16 -8.15 8.63
CA GLY A 40 -8.05 -8.32 10.08
C GLY A 40 -7.32 -7.18 10.79
N CYS A 41 -6.39 -6.51 10.10
CA CYS A 41 -5.63 -5.39 10.64
C CYS A 41 -6.02 -4.05 10.02
N HIS A 42 -6.29 -4.03 8.71
CA HIS A 42 -6.55 -2.81 7.95
C HIS A 42 -8.05 -2.59 7.63
N GLY A 43 -8.93 -3.45 8.16
CA GLY A 43 -10.36 -3.37 7.93
C GLY A 43 -10.80 -3.81 6.54
N THR A 44 -12.12 -3.98 6.37
CA THR A 44 -12.70 -4.43 5.09
C THR A 44 -12.38 -3.43 3.98
N ASN A 45 -11.94 -3.93 2.83
CA ASN A 45 -11.48 -3.13 1.69
C ASN A 45 -10.33 -2.16 2.02
N GLY A 46 -9.59 -2.38 3.11
CA GLY A 46 -8.49 -1.52 3.52
C GLY A 46 -8.91 -0.26 4.29
N ASN A 47 -10.17 -0.13 4.71
CA ASN A 47 -10.62 0.97 5.57
C ASN A 47 -10.56 0.54 7.05
N SER A 48 -9.52 0.98 7.75
CA SER A 48 -9.21 0.55 9.11
C SER A 48 -10.18 1.13 10.15
N VAL A 49 -10.57 0.30 11.11
CA VAL A 49 -11.43 0.70 12.25
C VAL A 49 -10.63 1.20 13.46
N GLY A 50 -9.30 1.24 13.35
CA GLY A 50 -8.42 1.86 14.34
C GLY A 50 -8.05 0.97 15.54
N PRO A 51 -7.38 1.56 16.55
CA PRO A 51 -7.08 2.99 16.67
C PRO A 51 -5.81 3.44 15.93
N ALA A 52 -4.97 2.51 15.46
CA ALA A 52 -3.63 2.86 14.97
C ALA A 52 -3.19 2.16 13.68
N SER A 53 -3.84 1.07 13.27
CA SER A 53 -3.54 0.46 11.97
C SER A 53 -3.99 1.40 10.86
N PRO A 54 -3.16 1.70 9.84
CA PRO A 54 -3.52 2.66 8.81
C PRO A 54 -4.64 2.12 7.93
N SER A 55 -5.47 3.01 7.41
CA SER A 55 -6.27 2.73 6.23
C SER A 55 -5.37 2.70 4.99
N ILE A 56 -5.54 1.68 4.16
CA ILE A 56 -4.78 1.42 2.91
C ILE A 56 -5.68 1.47 1.66
N ALA A 57 -6.99 1.66 1.84
CA ALA A 57 -7.92 1.92 0.74
C ALA A 57 -7.51 3.19 -0.03
N GLY A 58 -7.65 3.17 -1.35
CA GLY A 58 -7.34 4.31 -2.21
C GLY A 58 -5.87 4.66 -2.28
N MET A 59 -4.95 3.82 -1.77
CA MET A 59 -3.52 4.03 -1.94
C MET A 59 -3.13 3.98 -3.42
N ASP A 60 -2.15 4.80 -3.79
CA ASP A 60 -1.52 4.69 -5.08
C ASP A 60 -0.81 3.32 -5.24
N PRO A 61 -0.99 2.61 -6.37
CA PRO A 61 -0.39 1.29 -6.57
C PRO A 61 1.14 1.28 -6.48
N LEU A 62 1.81 2.30 -7.02
CA LEU A 62 3.28 2.38 -7.01
C LEU A 62 3.77 2.58 -5.58
N VAL A 63 3.15 3.51 -4.86
CA VAL A 63 3.44 3.74 -3.43
C VAL A 63 3.21 2.47 -2.61
N PHE A 64 2.13 1.73 -2.87
CA PHE A 64 1.83 0.48 -2.17
C PHE A 64 2.93 -0.56 -2.41
N VAL A 65 3.30 -0.81 -3.67
CA VAL A 65 4.33 -1.78 -4.03
C VAL A 65 5.69 -1.39 -3.45
N ASP A 66 6.10 -0.13 -3.60
CA ASP A 66 7.36 0.37 -3.06
C ASP A 66 7.44 0.20 -1.54
N MET A 67 6.35 0.49 -0.83
CA MET A 67 6.27 0.31 0.63
C MET A 67 6.38 -1.16 1.03
N MET A 68 5.68 -2.04 0.32
CA MET A 68 5.71 -3.47 0.59
C MET A 68 7.09 -4.07 0.33
N ILE A 69 7.76 -3.67 -0.74
CA ILE A 69 9.15 -4.06 -1.04
C ILE A 69 10.10 -3.51 0.04
N ALA A 70 9.94 -2.25 0.45
CA ALA A 70 10.74 -1.68 1.53
C ALA A 70 10.57 -2.46 2.85
N PHE A 71 9.36 -2.92 3.16
CA PHE A 71 9.11 -3.82 4.30
C PHE A 71 9.74 -5.20 4.11
N GLN A 72 9.71 -5.77 2.91
CA GLN A 72 10.34 -7.07 2.61
C GLN A 72 11.85 -7.02 2.89
N ASN A 73 12.51 -5.97 2.40
CA ASN A 73 13.95 -5.76 2.50
C ASN A 73 14.39 -5.28 3.89
N GLY A 74 13.47 -4.71 4.67
CA GLY A 74 13.77 -4.10 5.97
C GLY A 74 14.32 -2.67 5.87
N ASP A 75 14.20 -2.04 4.70
CA ASP A 75 14.56 -0.63 4.47
C ASP A 75 13.60 0.33 5.20
N THR A 76 12.41 -0.15 5.54
CA THR A 76 11.47 0.52 6.45
C THR A 76 11.21 -0.37 7.65
N TYR A 77 11.44 0.16 8.84
CA TYR A 77 11.12 -0.51 10.09
C TYR A 77 9.64 -0.89 10.14
N SER A 78 9.36 -2.05 10.71
CA SER A 78 7.99 -2.49 10.95
C SER A 78 7.90 -3.43 12.13
N THR A 79 6.80 -3.33 12.86
CA THR A 79 6.48 -4.26 13.96
C THR A 79 6.09 -5.64 13.42
N ILE A 80 5.31 -5.66 12.33
CA ILE A 80 4.77 -6.88 11.72
C ILE A 80 4.85 -6.90 10.19
N MET A 81 4.75 -5.75 9.51
CA MET A 81 4.59 -5.72 8.06
C MET A 81 5.75 -6.36 7.29
N GLY A 82 7.00 -6.27 7.74
CA GLY A 82 8.10 -6.97 7.09
C GLY A 82 7.96 -8.50 7.12
N ARG A 83 7.33 -9.06 8.17
CA ARG A 83 7.01 -10.50 8.21
C ARG A 83 5.89 -10.87 7.25
N ILE A 84 4.89 -10.00 7.11
CA ILE A 84 3.75 -10.19 6.21
C ILE A 84 4.17 -10.04 4.76
N ALA A 85 4.87 -8.95 4.42
CA ALA A 85 5.26 -8.61 3.07
C ALA A 85 6.16 -9.68 2.44
N ARG A 86 7.05 -10.33 3.21
CA ARG A 86 7.88 -11.46 2.73
C ARG A 86 7.09 -12.69 2.27
N GLY A 87 5.79 -12.76 2.57
CA GLY A 87 4.92 -13.85 2.13
C GLY A 87 4.38 -13.69 0.72
N TYR A 88 4.59 -12.54 0.07
CA TYR A 88 4.02 -12.22 -1.24
C TYR A 88 5.11 -11.96 -2.27
N SER A 89 4.82 -12.32 -3.52
CA SER A 89 5.62 -11.98 -4.70
C SER A 89 5.31 -10.55 -5.20
N GLU A 90 6.20 -9.98 -6.00
CA GLU A 90 6.00 -8.65 -6.61
C GLU A 90 4.71 -8.59 -7.45
N ASP A 91 4.44 -9.61 -8.26
CA ASP A 91 3.21 -9.70 -9.05
C ASP A 91 1.95 -9.68 -8.16
N GLU A 92 1.98 -10.36 -7.01
CA GLU A 92 0.86 -10.32 -6.05
C GLU A 92 0.73 -8.94 -5.38
N LEU A 93 1.83 -8.25 -5.12
CA LEU A 93 1.81 -6.89 -4.59
C LEU A 93 1.20 -5.91 -5.60
N VAL A 94 1.52 -6.05 -6.89
CA VAL A 94 0.89 -5.26 -7.97
C VAL A 94 -0.61 -5.50 -7.99
N GLN A 95 -1.05 -6.77 -7.95
CA GLN A 95 -2.48 -7.12 -7.93
C GLN A 95 -3.20 -6.52 -6.71
N MET A 96 -2.55 -6.48 -5.54
CA MET A 96 -3.11 -5.84 -4.35
C MET A 96 -3.18 -4.31 -4.51
N GLY A 97 -2.13 -3.68 -5.02
CA GLY A 97 -2.07 -2.24 -5.27
C GLY A 97 -3.19 -1.77 -6.20
N ASP A 98 -3.36 -2.46 -7.33
CA ASP A 98 -4.44 -2.20 -8.29
C ASP A 98 -5.82 -2.30 -7.64
N TYR A 99 -6.05 -3.36 -6.86
CA TYR A 99 -7.32 -3.54 -6.16
C TYR A 99 -7.56 -2.44 -5.11
N LEU A 100 -6.53 -2.05 -4.35
CA LEU A 100 -6.64 -1.02 -3.30
C LEU A 100 -6.93 0.35 -3.88
N LYS A 101 -6.34 0.72 -5.03
CA LYS A 101 -6.61 2.00 -5.70
C LYS A 101 -8.09 2.16 -6.09
N GLU A 102 -8.76 1.06 -6.43
CA GLU A 102 -10.20 1.05 -6.73
C GLU A 102 -11.09 1.13 -5.47
N GLN A 103 -10.53 0.91 -4.27
CA GLN A 103 -11.31 0.99 -3.04
C GLN A 103 -11.43 2.45 -2.59
N PRO A 104 -12.65 2.94 -2.29
CA PRO A 104 -12.80 4.29 -1.78
C PRO A 104 -12.18 4.42 -0.39
N PHE A 105 -11.25 5.36 -0.24
CA PHE A 105 -10.74 5.80 1.04
C PHE A 105 -11.86 6.49 1.83
N VAL A 106 -12.07 6.04 3.06
CA VAL A 106 -13.01 6.64 4.00
C VAL A 106 -12.21 7.33 5.11
N PRO A 107 -12.24 8.67 5.19
CA PRO A 107 -11.61 9.41 6.28
C PRO A 107 -12.12 8.93 7.63
N VAL A 108 -11.20 8.66 8.55
CA VAL A 108 -11.54 8.05 9.84
C VAL A 108 -12.17 9.08 10.77
N LYS A 109 -13.17 8.65 11.53
CA LYS A 109 -13.77 9.46 12.59
C LYS A 109 -12.94 9.36 13.86
N GLN A 110 -12.24 10.43 14.21
CA GLN A 110 -11.35 10.49 15.38
C GLN A 110 -11.39 11.86 16.06
N ALA A 111 -10.93 11.93 17.30
CA ALA A 111 -10.79 13.19 18.01
C ALA A 111 -9.56 13.96 17.50
N TYR A 112 -9.64 15.28 17.48
CA TYR A 112 -8.55 16.19 17.13
C TYR A 112 -8.71 17.51 17.89
N ASP A 113 -7.63 18.28 17.99
CA ASP A 113 -7.66 19.61 18.62
C ASP A 113 -8.00 20.68 17.58
N GLU A 114 -9.26 21.11 17.59
CA GLU A 114 -9.78 22.16 16.70
C GLU A 114 -8.95 23.46 16.77
N SER A 115 -8.36 23.79 17.93
CA SER A 115 -7.60 25.03 18.10
C SER A 115 -6.30 25.07 17.29
N LEU A 116 -5.79 23.91 16.86
CA LEU A 116 -4.55 23.79 16.10
C LEU A 116 -4.76 23.65 14.59
N VAL A 117 -6.01 23.46 14.13
CA VAL A 117 -6.31 23.15 12.72
C VAL A 117 -5.85 24.25 11.77
N ALA A 118 -6.10 25.52 12.13
CA ALA A 118 -5.72 26.66 11.28
C ALA A 118 -4.20 26.79 11.12
N ASP A 119 -3.44 26.57 12.20
CA ASP A 119 -1.98 26.58 12.14
C ASP A 119 -1.46 25.37 11.33
N GLY A 120 -2.08 24.21 11.51
CA GLY A 120 -1.75 23.00 10.76
C GLY A 120 -1.98 23.14 9.26
N GLU A 121 -3.09 23.77 8.84
CA GLU A 121 -3.35 24.09 7.44
C GLU A 121 -2.29 25.03 6.87
N ALA A 122 -1.95 26.09 7.62
CA ALA A 122 -0.92 27.05 7.20
C ALA A 122 0.47 26.39 7.07
N TYR A 123 0.83 25.48 7.98
CA TYR A 123 2.08 24.73 7.92
C TYR A 123 2.09 23.74 6.76
N HIS A 124 0.99 23.03 6.55
CA HIS A 124 0.81 22.15 5.41
C HIS A 124 1.06 22.90 4.09
N GLU A 125 0.38 24.03 3.90
CA GLU A 125 0.49 24.81 2.67
C GLU A 125 1.89 25.38 2.45
N LYS A 126 2.59 25.75 3.52
CA LYS A 126 3.93 26.32 3.42
C LYS A 126 5.04 25.29 3.20
N PHE A 127 4.92 24.11 3.82
CA PHE A 127 6.03 23.15 3.91
C PHE A 127 5.76 21.83 3.19
N CYS A 128 4.50 21.43 3.02
CA CYS A 128 4.11 20.07 2.61
C CYS A 128 3.39 20.00 1.25
N SER A 129 2.61 21.02 0.88
CA SER A 129 1.67 20.99 -0.27
C SER A 129 2.32 20.76 -1.63
N ASN A 130 3.62 21.04 -1.78
CA ASN A 130 4.35 20.76 -3.03
C ASN A 130 4.46 19.27 -3.37
N CYS A 131 4.18 18.37 -2.42
CA CYS A 131 4.18 16.92 -2.65
C CYS A 131 2.95 16.23 -2.03
N HIS A 132 2.40 16.78 -0.94
CA HIS A 132 1.17 16.30 -0.34
C HIS A 132 0.03 17.21 -0.76
N GLU A 133 -0.40 17.08 -2.01
CA GLU A 133 -1.37 17.99 -2.61
C GLU A 133 -2.76 17.92 -1.93
N GLU A 134 -3.51 19.01 -2.03
CA GLU A 134 -4.86 19.15 -1.49
C GLU A 134 -5.06 18.74 -0.03
N GLY A 135 -4.10 19.03 0.85
CA GLY A 135 -4.17 18.61 2.25
C GLY A 135 -3.68 17.19 2.49
N GLY A 136 -3.07 16.54 1.49
CA GLY A 136 -2.64 15.14 1.50
C GLY A 136 -3.80 14.16 1.33
N LYS A 137 -4.79 14.48 0.49
CA LYS A 137 -5.92 13.59 0.20
C LYS A 137 -5.52 12.43 -0.72
N ALA A 138 -6.40 11.42 -0.77
CA ALA A 138 -6.34 10.41 -1.82
C ALA A 138 -6.88 11.01 -3.11
N LEU A 139 -6.00 11.31 -4.06
CA LEU A 139 -6.35 11.96 -5.34
C LEU A 139 -6.36 10.93 -6.46
N ALA A 140 -7.42 10.88 -7.26
CA ALA A 140 -7.55 9.86 -8.31
C ALA A 140 -6.63 10.14 -9.51
N ASP A 141 -6.40 11.41 -9.81
CA ASP A 141 -5.70 11.93 -11.00
C ASP A 141 -4.23 12.31 -10.77
N VAL A 142 -3.75 12.18 -9.53
CA VAL A 142 -2.36 12.36 -9.16
C VAL A 142 -1.70 10.99 -8.99
N GLU A 143 -0.47 10.84 -9.48
CA GLU A 143 0.38 9.67 -9.25
C GLU A 143 1.32 9.94 -8.06
N ASP A 144 1.82 8.89 -7.41
CA ASP A 144 2.78 8.97 -6.29
C ASP A 144 2.32 9.77 -5.05
N TYR A 145 1.00 9.94 -4.85
CA TYR A 145 0.48 10.62 -3.66
C TYR A 145 0.55 9.74 -2.41
N ILE A 146 0.75 10.40 -1.26
CA ILE A 146 0.70 9.78 0.07
C ILE A 146 -0.50 10.35 0.82
N ILE A 147 -1.41 9.46 1.24
CA ILE A 147 -2.62 9.83 1.98
C ILE A 147 -2.25 10.21 3.43
N LEU A 148 -2.49 11.47 3.78
CA LEU A 148 -2.34 12.03 5.12
C LEU A 148 -3.71 12.46 5.69
N ALA A 149 -4.52 13.13 4.87
CA ALA A 149 -5.85 13.60 5.25
C ALA A 149 -6.73 12.41 5.68
N GLY A 150 -7.39 12.54 6.84
CA GLY A 150 -8.32 11.52 7.33
C GLY A 150 -7.67 10.19 7.73
N GLN A 151 -6.34 10.08 7.77
CA GLN A 151 -5.64 8.90 8.27
C GLN A 151 -5.60 8.89 9.80
N TRP A 152 -5.45 7.71 10.42
CA TRP A 152 -5.30 7.58 11.87
C TRP A 152 -4.12 8.41 12.41
N THR A 153 -4.39 9.35 13.32
CA THR A 153 -3.35 10.19 13.93
C THR A 153 -2.24 9.38 14.59
N PRO A 154 -2.51 8.30 15.35
CA PRO A 154 -1.44 7.48 15.92
C PRO A 154 -0.52 6.88 14.86
N TYR A 155 -1.06 6.49 13.70
CA TYR A 155 -0.21 6.01 12.60
C TYR A 155 0.68 7.10 12.04
N LEU A 156 0.15 8.30 11.83
CA LEU A 156 0.94 9.44 11.33
C LEU A 156 2.06 9.82 12.30
N GLN A 157 1.78 9.76 13.61
CA GLN A 157 2.78 9.95 14.66
C GLN A 157 3.88 8.91 14.57
N PHE A 158 3.55 7.61 14.51
CA PHE A 158 4.55 6.54 14.37
C PHE A 158 5.36 6.68 13.07
N ALA A 159 4.71 7.04 11.97
CA ALA A 159 5.40 7.25 10.70
C ALA A 159 6.41 8.41 10.79
N MET A 160 6.06 9.51 11.47
CA MET A 160 6.95 10.63 11.68
C MET A 160 8.09 10.29 12.64
N GLU A 161 7.80 9.57 13.73
CA GLU A 161 8.81 9.04 14.66
C GLU A 161 9.82 8.15 13.90
N ASP A 162 9.35 7.27 13.03
CA ASP A 162 10.23 6.41 12.24
C ASP A 162 11.11 7.20 11.26
N PHE A 163 10.63 8.33 10.72
CA PHE A 163 11.48 9.23 9.92
C PHE A 163 12.51 9.96 10.79
N MET A 164 12.11 10.48 11.94
CA MET A 164 12.98 11.24 12.85
C MET A 164 14.05 10.37 13.49
N GLU A 165 13.76 9.09 13.74
CA GLU A 165 14.69 8.11 14.30
C GLU A 165 15.46 7.30 13.23
N GLU A 166 15.41 7.75 11.97
CA GLU A 166 16.10 7.12 10.83
C GLU A 166 15.74 5.64 10.63
N ARG A 167 14.57 5.21 11.11
CA ARG A 167 14.01 3.87 10.93
C ARG A 167 13.29 3.70 9.60
N ARG A 168 13.04 4.80 8.90
CA ARG A 168 12.48 4.87 7.56
C ARG A 168 13.24 5.91 6.75
N MET A 169 13.52 5.60 5.48
CA MET A 169 14.20 6.54 4.59
C MET A 169 13.35 7.80 4.40
N LEU A 170 13.86 8.93 4.89
CA LEU A 170 13.26 10.26 4.72
C LEU A 170 13.78 10.88 3.41
N PRO A 171 12.90 11.15 2.41
CA PRO A 171 13.33 11.81 1.18
C PRO A 171 13.97 13.17 1.46
N LYS A 172 15.14 13.46 0.87
CA LYS A 172 15.93 14.68 1.18
C LYS A 172 15.15 15.99 1.05
N LYS A 173 14.20 16.08 0.11
CA LYS A 173 13.37 17.28 -0.07
C LYS A 173 12.39 17.45 1.09
N MET A 174 11.74 16.36 1.50
CA MET A 174 10.84 16.32 2.66
C MET A 174 11.61 16.63 3.93
N GLY A 175 12.77 16.00 4.15
CA GLY A 175 13.59 16.24 5.34
C GLY A 175 14.00 17.71 5.52
N ARG A 176 14.44 18.39 4.45
CA ARG A 176 14.74 19.83 4.51
C ARG A 176 13.53 20.68 4.87
N LYS A 177 12.33 20.32 4.40
CA LYS A 177 11.10 21.08 4.69
C LYS A 177 10.58 20.82 6.10
N LEU A 178 10.71 19.59 6.58
CA LEU A 178 10.41 19.22 7.95
C LEU A 178 11.35 19.95 8.92
N GLU A 179 12.66 19.90 8.68
CA GLU A 179 13.66 20.62 9.49
C GLU A 179 13.38 22.13 9.50
N GLN A 180 13.14 22.73 8.33
CA GLN A 180 12.78 24.15 8.21
C GLN A 180 11.53 24.50 9.05
N MET A 181 10.48 23.66 9.01
CA MET A 181 9.26 23.89 9.79
C MET A 181 9.54 23.81 11.29
N LEU A 182 10.25 22.79 11.74
CA LEU A 182 10.60 22.58 13.14
C LEU A 182 11.44 23.73 13.68
N GLU A 183 12.39 24.26 12.90
CA GLU A 183 13.18 25.44 13.27
C GLU A 183 12.33 26.72 13.37
N GLU A 184 11.41 26.92 12.44
CA GLU A 184 10.60 28.15 12.38
C GLU A 184 9.42 28.18 13.36
N GLN A 185 8.80 27.02 13.63
CA GLN A 185 7.54 26.90 14.37
C GLN A 185 7.68 26.14 15.70
N GLY A 186 8.82 25.47 15.91
CA GLY A 186 9.09 24.64 17.08
C GLY A 186 8.50 23.24 16.99
N ASP A 187 8.86 22.39 17.96
CA ASP A 187 8.55 20.95 17.97
C ASP A 187 7.05 20.64 17.95
N LYS A 188 6.22 21.54 18.49
CA LYS A 188 4.75 21.39 18.53
C LYS A 188 4.06 21.63 17.18
N SER A 189 4.79 22.06 16.16
CA SER A 189 4.22 22.25 14.81
C SER A 189 3.69 20.95 14.20
N LEU A 190 4.25 19.80 14.61
CA LEU A 190 3.72 18.48 14.23
C LEU A 190 2.33 18.23 14.81
N ASP A 191 2.06 18.64 16.05
CA ASP A 191 0.72 18.50 16.67
C ASP A 191 -0.34 19.24 15.85
N ALA A 192 0.01 20.41 15.31
CA ALA A 192 -0.87 21.18 14.45
C ALA A 192 -1.14 20.49 13.11
N LEU A 193 -0.10 19.93 12.46
CA LEU A 193 -0.30 19.12 11.25
C LEU A 193 -1.20 17.91 11.51
N TYR A 194 -0.98 17.19 12.61
CA TYR A 194 -1.81 16.04 12.97
C TYR A 194 -3.27 16.44 13.20
N ALA A 195 -3.52 17.56 13.89
CA ALA A 195 -4.86 18.09 14.07
C ALA A 195 -5.52 18.47 12.73
N TYR A 196 -4.78 19.13 11.84
CA TYR A 196 -5.27 19.48 10.51
C TYR A 196 -5.63 18.26 9.67
N TYR A 197 -4.74 17.27 9.56
CA TYR A 197 -5.02 16.04 8.81
C TYR A 197 -6.19 15.26 9.42
N ALA A 198 -6.30 15.23 10.75
CA ALA A 198 -7.40 14.59 11.45
C ALA A 198 -8.72 15.36 11.31
N SER A 199 -8.72 16.68 11.06
CA SER A 199 -9.95 17.46 10.85
C SER A 199 -10.63 17.15 9.51
N GLN A 200 -9.88 16.61 8.54
CA GLN A 200 -10.39 16.30 7.20
C GLN A 200 -11.16 14.96 7.20
N GLN A 201 -12.35 14.92 7.83
CA GLN A 201 -13.10 13.66 8.05
C GLN A 201 -14.37 13.49 7.20
N ASP A 202 -14.81 14.54 6.50
CA ASP A 202 -16.13 14.57 5.86
C ASP A 202 -16.08 14.68 4.32
N TYR A 203 -14.89 14.51 3.73
CA TYR A 203 -14.75 14.45 2.28
C TYR A 203 -14.97 13.03 1.76
N LYS A 204 -15.42 12.94 0.51
CA LYS A 204 -15.39 11.69 -0.26
C LYS A 204 -14.19 11.75 -1.17
N GLN A 205 -13.52 10.62 -1.37
CA GLN A 205 -12.56 10.49 -2.46
C GLN A 205 -13.30 10.80 -3.77
N GLU A 206 -12.80 11.81 -4.50
CA GLU A 206 -13.32 12.24 -5.80
C GLU A 206 -12.70 11.42 -6.94
#